data_AF-A0A348XL60-F1
#
_entry.id   AF-A0A348XL60-F1
#
_cell.length_a   1.000
_cell.length_b   1.000
_cell.length_c   1.000
_cell.angle_alpha   90.00
_cell.angle_beta   90.00
_cell.angle_gamma   90.00
#
_symmetry.space_group_name_H-M   'P 1'
#
loop_
_entity.id
_entity.type
_entity.pdbx_description
1 polymer ?
#
loop_
_entity_poly.entity_id
_entity_poly.type
_entity_poly.pdbx_seq_one_letter_code
_entity_poly.pdbx_strand_id
1 'polypeptide(L)'
;MAKYKKLSESSMSLADRYLLYMGDDDLVRIEVAGFREVYRKFPYNEIEAIIVRPTPNHLFWTIIWSFFLVLLSIPTVSLWSELGAVGLFFNLPMLFILIVHLYLGRSCKVAMQTAVQQLEVPITRMPKARKLIRLVQERVYAAQGPWDAEMTQSYTPAVLKTGGEVVALKWHRWLYTMLAAEATLVFLSIPLASAVTVSLIILVNLGIAGAVIFAVRDRVRQRGSGLNWMTWITVGAKSFLFLALISIPSMLEFEADPFANTSYQAFEFYANQQPLESVPTMICYLILGAIWGGMAGVGLGAVSTEAKRNRELELSQPEG
;
A
#
# COMPACT_ATOMS: atom_id res chain seq x y z
N MET A 1 9.79 7.44 38.97
CA MET A 1 9.48 7.57 37.51
C MET A 1 8.40 6.57 37.17
N ALA A 2 7.25 7.01 36.67
CA ALA A 2 6.19 6.10 36.26
C ALA A 2 6.70 5.12 35.18
N LYS A 3 6.43 3.83 35.35
CA LYS A 3 6.96 2.78 34.48
C LYS A 3 6.00 2.57 33.31
N TYR A 4 6.33 3.16 32.17
CA TYR A 4 5.52 3.01 30.95
C TYR A 4 5.85 1.71 30.21
N LYS A 5 4.83 0.92 29.88
CA LYS A 5 4.94 -0.31 29.09
C LYS A 5 4.48 -0.06 27.66
N LYS A 6 5.34 -0.34 26.67
CA LYS A 6 4.99 -0.24 25.25
C LYS A 6 3.92 -1.27 24.87
N LEU A 7 2.79 -0.82 24.35
CA LEU A 7 1.67 -1.67 23.90
C LEU A 7 1.69 -1.93 22.40
N SER A 8 1.93 -0.87 21.62
CA SER A 8 1.91 -0.95 20.16
C SER A 8 2.92 0.03 19.57
N GLU A 9 3.50 -0.37 18.46
CA GLU A 9 4.19 0.50 17.54
C GLU A 9 3.55 0.27 16.17
N SER A 10 3.21 1.37 15.52
CA SER A 10 2.85 1.37 14.11
C SER A 10 3.75 2.38 13.42
N SER A 11 4.56 1.90 12.51
CA SER A 11 5.21 2.76 11.51
C SER A 11 4.33 2.73 10.26
N MET A 12 3.87 3.90 9.83
CA MET A 12 3.27 4.07 8.50
C MET A 12 4.30 4.51 7.45
N SER A 13 5.52 4.87 7.89
CA SER A 13 6.57 5.50 7.10
C SER A 13 7.93 5.31 7.78
N LEU A 14 9.02 5.31 7.01
CA LEU A 14 10.39 5.31 7.55
C LEU A 14 10.67 6.50 8.49
N ALA A 15 9.96 7.61 8.34
CA ALA A 15 10.16 8.85 9.10
C ALA A 15 9.07 9.14 10.16
N ASP A 16 7.90 8.48 10.08
CA ASP A 16 6.80 8.70 11.03
C ASP A 16 6.51 7.42 11.81
N ARG A 17 6.51 7.54 13.14
CA ARG A 17 6.21 6.43 14.06
C ARG A 17 5.17 6.85 15.06
N TYR A 18 4.18 5.99 15.23
CA TYR A 18 3.18 6.13 16.28
C TYR A 18 3.39 5.05 17.32
N LEU A 19 3.56 5.48 18.56
CA LEU A 19 3.79 4.59 19.69
C LEU A 19 2.65 4.75 20.67
N LEU A 20 2.25 3.64 21.27
CA LEU A 20 1.27 3.59 22.34
C LEU A 20 1.91 2.96 23.56
N TYR A 21 1.92 3.70 24.67
CA TYR A 21 2.44 3.29 25.96
C TYR A 21 1.32 3.26 27.00
N MET A 22 1.41 2.31 27.90
CA MET A 22 0.51 2.14 29.04
C MET A 22 1.26 2.53 30.31
N GLY A 23 0.78 3.56 30.99
CA GLY A 23 1.17 3.90 32.35
C GLY A 23 0.17 3.30 33.35
N ASP A 24 0.43 3.55 34.63
CA ASP A 24 -0.44 3.08 35.71
C ASP A 24 -1.77 3.84 35.76
N ASP A 25 -1.74 5.16 35.45
CA ASP A 25 -2.89 6.07 35.52
C ASP A 25 -3.35 6.60 34.14
N ASP A 26 -2.45 6.58 33.15
CA ASP A 26 -2.69 7.15 31.83
C ASP A 26 -2.19 6.24 30.70
N LEU A 27 -2.84 6.38 29.55
CA LEU A 27 -2.36 5.86 28.28
C LEU A 27 -1.69 6.99 27.51
N VAL A 28 -0.53 6.75 26.91
CA VAL A 28 0.24 7.78 26.22
C VAL A 28 0.43 7.40 24.75
N ARG A 29 -0.02 8.27 23.86
CA ARG A 29 0.29 8.22 22.43
C ARG A 29 1.45 9.18 22.15
N ILE A 30 2.46 8.66 21.48
CA ILE A 30 3.58 9.45 20.98
C ILE A 30 3.53 9.40 19.45
N GLU A 31 3.48 10.57 18.84
CA GLU A 31 3.64 10.76 17.41
C GLU A 31 5.03 11.33 17.14
N VAL A 32 5.89 10.52 16.53
CA VAL A 32 7.20 10.94 16.06
C VAL A 32 7.07 11.26 14.59
N ALA A 33 7.37 12.50 14.25
CA ALA A 33 7.11 13.15 12.99
C ALA A 33 8.39 13.84 12.49
N GLY A 34 9.33 13.07 11.95
CA GLY A 34 10.68 13.56 11.66
C GLY A 34 11.40 14.02 12.95
N PHE A 35 11.66 15.32 13.08
CA PHE A 35 12.27 15.92 14.28
C PHE A 35 11.26 16.43 15.31
N ARG A 36 9.95 16.27 15.06
CA ARG A 36 8.90 16.70 15.98
C ARG A 36 8.31 15.49 16.69
N GLU A 37 8.26 15.54 18.02
CA GLU A 37 7.55 14.56 18.82
C GLU A 37 6.35 15.21 19.52
N VAL A 38 5.17 14.63 19.34
CA VAL A 38 3.94 15.10 19.97
C VAL A 38 3.46 14.03 20.94
N TYR A 39 3.35 14.42 22.20
CA TYR A 39 2.91 13.55 23.29
C TYR A 39 1.46 13.88 23.64
N ARG A 40 0.60 12.86 23.63
CA ARG A 40 -0.81 12.98 24.04
C ARG A 40 -1.12 11.94 25.10
N LYS A 41 -1.64 12.40 26.23
CA LYS A 41 -2.02 11.56 27.37
C LYS A 41 -3.52 11.38 27.41
N PHE A 42 -3.95 10.20 27.82
CA PHE A 42 -5.34 9.80 27.99
C PHE A 42 -5.49 9.22 29.40
N PRO A 43 -5.97 10.01 30.37
CA PRO A 43 -6.25 9.51 31.70
C PRO A 43 -7.34 8.43 31.63
N TYR A 44 -7.19 7.31 32.35
CA TYR A 44 -8.20 6.23 32.28
C TYR A 44 -9.60 6.69 32.73
N ASN A 45 -9.69 7.69 33.60
CA ASN A 45 -10.94 8.27 34.07
C ASN A 45 -11.71 9.01 32.96
N GLU A 46 -11.04 9.49 31.91
CA GLU A 46 -11.65 10.29 30.84
C GLU A 46 -11.98 9.47 29.58
N ILE A 47 -11.64 8.18 29.55
CA ILE A 47 -11.91 7.32 28.40
C ILE A 47 -13.38 6.93 28.42
N GLU A 48 -14.15 7.42 27.46
CA GLU A 48 -15.58 7.11 27.32
C GLU A 48 -15.79 5.87 26.46
N ALA A 49 -15.07 5.78 25.33
CA ALA A 49 -15.21 4.65 24.43
C ALA A 49 -13.94 4.34 23.64
N ILE A 50 -13.79 3.05 23.33
CA ILE A 50 -12.82 2.55 22.35
C ILE A 50 -13.61 2.00 21.17
N ILE A 51 -13.58 2.72 20.06
CA ILE A 51 -14.35 2.37 18.87
C ILE A 51 -13.45 1.61 17.90
N VAL A 52 -13.89 0.44 17.48
CA VAL A 52 -13.17 -0.40 16.51
C VAL A 52 -13.99 -0.55 15.24
N ARG A 53 -13.45 -0.07 14.12
CA ARG A 53 -14.06 -0.19 12.80
C ARG A 53 -13.31 -1.22 11.96
N PRO A 54 -13.93 -2.33 11.52
CA PRO A 54 -13.33 -3.21 10.54
C PRO A 54 -13.16 -2.48 9.20
N THR A 55 -12.04 -2.72 8.53
CA THR A 55 -11.75 -2.12 7.21
C THR A 55 -11.76 -3.19 6.13
N PRO A 56 -12.29 -2.90 4.92
CA PRO A 56 -12.28 -3.85 3.80
C PRO A 56 -10.87 -4.06 3.22
N ASN A 57 -9.89 -3.26 3.65
CA ASN A 57 -8.50 -3.31 3.18
C ASN A 57 -7.91 -4.72 3.22
N HIS A 58 -8.24 -5.54 4.22
CA HIS A 58 -7.72 -6.91 4.29
C HIS A 58 -8.15 -7.74 3.08
N LEU A 59 -9.44 -7.71 2.73
CA LEU A 59 -9.98 -8.43 1.58
C LEU A 59 -9.42 -7.90 0.26
N PHE A 60 -9.38 -6.58 0.11
CA PHE A 60 -8.82 -5.93 -1.07
C PHE A 60 -7.36 -6.37 -1.32
N TRP A 61 -6.51 -6.31 -0.29
CA TRP A 61 -5.12 -6.75 -0.40
C TRP A 61 -4.98 -8.25 -0.62
N THR A 62 -5.84 -9.08 -0.02
CA THR A 62 -5.85 -10.51 -0.30
C THR A 62 -6.14 -10.79 -1.77
N ILE A 63 -7.14 -10.13 -2.36
CA ILE A 63 -7.47 -10.29 -3.78
C ILE A 63 -6.28 -9.88 -4.66
N ILE A 64 -5.62 -8.76 -4.34
CA ILE A 64 -4.47 -8.26 -5.08
C ILE A 64 -3.30 -9.25 -5.03
N TRP A 65 -2.93 -9.70 -3.82
CA TRP A 65 -1.82 -10.64 -3.66
C TRP A 65 -2.10 -12.00 -4.31
N SER A 66 -3.34 -12.49 -4.21
CA SER A 66 -3.77 -13.69 -4.92
C SER A 66 -3.71 -13.52 -6.44
N PHE A 67 -4.12 -12.37 -6.97
CA PHE A 67 -4.04 -12.08 -8.40
C PHE A 67 -2.60 -12.13 -8.90
N PHE A 68 -1.66 -11.46 -8.20
CA PHE A 68 -0.26 -11.50 -8.60
C PHE A 68 0.38 -12.88 -8.46
N LEU A 69 0.00 -13.66 -7.45
CA LEU A 69 0.46 -15.04 -7.30
C LEU A 69 0.03 -15.89 -8.50
N VAL A 70 -1.25 -15.81 -8.89
CA VAL A 70 -1.76 -16.53 -10.07
C VAL A 70 -1.04 -16.07 -11.33
N LEU A 71 -0.87 -14.76 -11.52
CA LEU A 71 -0.21 -14.20 -12.69
C LEU A 71 1.24 -14.67 -12.84
N LEU A 72 2.00 -14.73 -11.74
CA LEU A 72 3.38 -15.24 -11.71
C LEU A 72 3.46 -16.76 -11.86
N SER A 73 2.39 -17.49 -11.53
CA SER A 73 2.33 -18.94 -11.68
C SER A 73 2.12 -19.37 -13.14
N ILE A 74 1.47 -18.55 -13.97
CA ILE A 74 1.21 -18.84 -15.40
C ILE A 74 2.49 -19.21 -16.18
N PRO A 75 3.56 -18.38 -16.22
CA PRO A 75 4.77 -18.72 -16.97
C PRO A 75 5.49 -19.93 -16.37
N THR A 76 5.40 -20.13 -15.06
CA THR A 76 6.02 -21.27 -14.36
C THR A 76 5.41 -22.60 -14.82
N VAL A 77 4.09 -22.63 -15.00
CA VAL A 77 3.39 -23.81 -15.51
C VAL A 77 3.62 -23.98 -17.01
N SER A 78 3.54 -22.89 -17.79
CA SER A 78 3.69 -22.93 -19.25
C SER A 78 5.10 -23.27 -19.72
N LEU A 79 6.12 -22.94 -18.94
CA LEU A 79 7.54 -23.17 -19.25
C LEU A 79 8.17 -24.19 -18.30
N TRP A 80 7.39 -25.13 -17.78
CA TRP A 80 7.86 -26.10 -16.78
C TRP A 80 9.08 -26.91 -17.25
N SER A 81 9.14 -27.27 -18.53
CA SER A 81 10.26 -28.01 -19.14
C SER A 81 11.57 -27.21 -19.16
N GLU A 82 11.50 -25.88 -19.16
CA GLU A 82 12.64 -24.95 -19.27
C GLU A 82 13.05 -24.43 -17.89
N LEU A 83 12.06 -23.99 -17.10
CA LEU A 83 12.28 -23.34 -15.80
C LEU A 83 12.31 -24.33 -14.64
N GLY A 84 11.64 -25.48 -14.75
CA GLY A 84 11.54 -26.50 -13.71
C GLY A 84 11.29 -25.93 -12.31
N ALA A 85 12.08 -26.39 -11.34
CA ALA A 85 12.00 -25.95 -9.95
C ALA A 85 12.38 -24.47 -9.73
N VAL A 86 13.11 -23.84 -10.66
CA VAL A 86 13.51 -22.43 -10.56
C VAL A 86 12.29 -21.52 -10.71
N GLY A 87 11.31 -21.87 -11.55
CA GLY A 87 10.07 -21.11 -11.67
C GLY A 87 9.25 -21.08 -10.36
N LEU A 88 9.30 -22.15 -9.56
CA LEU A 88 8.65 -22.18 -8.24
C LEU A 88 9.32 -21.23 -7.25
N PHE A 89 10.65 -21.09 -7.32
CA PHE A 89 11.39 -20.19 -6.44
C PHE A 89 10.90 -18.74 -6.55
N PHE A 90 10.55 -18.27 -7.75
CA PHE A 90 10.00 -16.92 -7.97
C PHE A 90 8.59 -16.72 -7.39
N ASN A 91 7.83 -17.79 -7.16
CA ASN A 91 6.50 -17.72 -6.56
C ASN A 91 6.53 -17.72 -5.02
N LEU A 92 7.60 -18.27 -4.42
CA LEU A 92 7.72 -18.39 -2.95
C LEU A 92 7.59 -17.06 -2.19
N PRO A 93 8.21 -15.93 -2.61
CA PRO A 93 8.07 -14.67 -1.91
C PRO A 93 6.62 -14.17 -1.90
N MET A 94 5.92 -14.30 -3.03
CA MET A 94 4.53 -13.86 -3.17
C MET A 94 3.59 -14.71 -2.30
N LEU A 95 3.80 -16.04 -2.33
CA LEU A 95 3.07 -16.98 -1.48
C LEU A 95 3.31 -16.68 0.00
N PHE A 96 4.56 -16.44 0.39
CA PHE A 96 4.93 -16.10 1.77
C PHE A 96 4.24 -14.81 2.23
N ILE A 97 4.26 -13.75 1.41
CA ILE A 97 3.57 -12.48 1.72
C ILE A 97 2.07 -12.72 1.91
N LEU A 98 1.44 -13.50 1.02
CA LEU A 98 0.02 -13.82 1.11
C LEU A 98 -0.30 -14.58 2.40
N ILE A 99 0.48 -15.62 2.74
CA ILE A 99 0.31 -16.41 3.97
C ILE A 99 0.44 -15.51 5.20
N VAL A 100 1.47 -14.66 5.26
CA VAL A 100 1.68 -13.72 6.37
C VAL A 100 0.50 -12.75 6.49
N HIS A 101 0.01 -12.20 5.37
CA HIS A 101 -1.14 -11.27 5.37
C HIS A 101 -2.44 -11.95 5.83
N LEU A 102 -2.66 -13.21 5.46
CA LEU A 102 -3.78 -14.02 5.94
C LEU A 102 -3.65 -14.31 7.44
N TYR A 103 -2.47 -14.71 7.90
CA TYR A 103 -2.18 -15.01 9.32
C TYR A 103 -2.36 -13.79 10.23
N LEU A 104 -1.96 -12.59 9.79
CA LEU A 104 -2.13 -11.35 10.54
C LEU A 104 -3.60 -10.94 10.72
N GLY A 105 -4.50 -11.51 9.93
CA GLY A 105 -5.95 -11.35 10.05
C GLY A 105 -6.47 -9.97 9.64
N ARG A 106 -7.78 -9.79 9.87
CA ARG A 106 -8.56 -8.62 9.43
C ARG A 106 -7.96 -7.30 9.94
N SER A 107 -7.92 -6.33 9.03
CA SER A 107 -7.49 -4.97 9.31
C SER A 107 -8.61 -4.16 9.96
N CYS A 108 -8.27 -3.30 10.93
CA CYS A 108 -9.21 -2.41 11.61
C CYS A 108 -8.59 -1.03 11.83
N LYS A 109 -9.45 -0.04 12.03
CA LYS A 109 -9.08 1.25 12.64
C LYS A 109 -9.62 1.29 14.06
N VAL A 110 -8.81 1.82 14.99
CA VAL A 110 -9.19 1.99 16.39
C VAL A 110 -9.11 3.47 16.72
N ALA A 111 -10.16 4.02 17.33
CA ALA A 111 -10.11 5.36 17.91
C ALA A 111 -10.49 5.30 19.39
N MET A 112 -9.84 6.17 20.17
CA MET A 112 -10.23 6.49 21.54
C MET A 112 -11.06 7.75 21.54
N GLN A 113 -12.16 7.72 22.28
CA GLN A 113 -13.01 8.86 22.54
C GLN A 113 -12.87 9.25 24.00
N THR A 114 -12.61 10.54 24.23
CA THR A 114 -12.74 11.22 25.51
C THR A 114 -13.80 12.30 25.41
N ALA A 115 -14.20 12.86 26.55
CA ALA A 115 -15.18 13.95 26.63
C ALA A 115 -14.85 15.16 25.73
N VAL A 116 -13.55 15.37 25.43
CA VAL A 116 -13.08 16.54 24.70
C VAL A 116 -12.62 16.19 23.28
N GLN A 117 -12.08 14.99 23.06
CA GLN A 117 -11.41 14.66 21.79
C GLN A 117 -11.62 13.21 21.38
N GLN A 118 -11.62 12.99 20.07
CA GLN A 118 -11.54 11.66 19.48
C GLN A 118 -10.23 11.52 18.72
N LEU A 119 -9.46 10.46 18.99
CA LEU A 119 -8.15 10.27 18.40
C LEU A 119 -7.91 8.84 17.92
N GLU A 120 -7.41 8.71 16.69
CA GLU A 120 -6.98 7.41 16.16
C GLU A 120 -5.74 6.88 16.90
N VAL A 121 -5.75 5.57 17.15
CA VAL A 121 -4.74 4.83 17.90
C VAL A 121 -3.94 3.96 16.92
N PRO A 122 -2.61 3.81 17.10
CA PRO A 122 -1.76 3.06 16.17
C PRO A 122 -1.92 1.53 16.29
N ILE A 123 -3.11 1.03 16.02
CA ILE A 123 -3.46 -0.39 15.96
C ILE A 123 -4.26 -0.66 14.70
N THR A 124 -3.69 -1.49 13.83
CA THR A 124 -4.21 -1.75 12.49
C THR A 124 -4.82 -3.13 12.32
N ARG A 125 -4.70 -4.02 13.32
CA ARG A 125 -5.11 -5.43 13.24
C ARG A 125 -6.08 -5.80 14.35
N MET A 126 -7.16 -6.51 13.98
CA MET A 126 -8.25 -6.87 14.89
C MET A 126 -7.80 -7.68 16.13
N PRO A 127 -6.87 -8.66 16.03
CA PRO A 127 -6.37 -9.37 17.22
C PRO A 127 -5.65 -8.44 18.21
N LYS A 128 -4.87 -7.48 17.71
CA LYS A 128 -4.19 -6.47 18.55
C LYS A 128 -5.20 -5.50 19.16
N ALA A 129 -6.23 -5.10 18.42
CA ALA A 129 -7.29 -4.23 18.94
C ALA A 129 -8.06 -4.90 20.09
N ARG A 130 -8.42 -6.18 19.94
CA ARG A 130 -9.05 -6.96 21.01
C ARG A 130 -8.18 -7.07 22.27
N LYS A 131 -6.87 -7.28 22.08
CA LYS A 131 -5.90 -7.30 23.20
C LYS A 131 -5.81 -5.94 23.89
N LEU A 132 -5.79 -4.84 23.13
CA LEU A 132 -5.81 -3.49 23.69
C LEU A 132 -7.07 -3.26 24.52
N ILE A 133 -8.25 -3.54 23.95
CA ILE A 133 -9.53 -3.36 24.65
C ILE A 133 -9.50 -4.09 25.98
N ARG A 134 -9.10 -5.36 26.01
CA ARG A 134 -9.04 -6.14 27.24
C ARG A 134 -8.15 -5.49 28.31
N LEU A 135 -6.96 -5.00 27.93
CA LEU A 135 -6.00 -4.39 28.85
C LEU A 135 -6.47 -3.01 29.35
N VAL A 136 -7.05 -2.20 28.47
CA VAL A 136 -7.51 -0.85 28.82
C VAL A 136 -8.80 -0.92 29.62
N GLN A 137 -9.72 -1.82 29.25
CA GLN A 137 -10.98 -2.02 29.96
C GLN A 137 -10.75 -2.36 31.44
N GLU A 138 -9.76 -3.19 31.76
CA GLU A 138 -9.40 -3.50 33.15
C GLU A 138 -8.99 -2.25 33.94
N ARG A 139 -8.21 -1.35 33.34
CA ARG A 139 -7.77 -0.10 33.97
C ARG A 139 -8.85 0.95 34.06
N VAL A 140 -9.66 1.09 33.01
CA VAL A 140 -10.82 2.00 33.00
C VAL A 140 -11.83 1.57 34.06
N TYR A 141 -12.12 0.27 34.16
CA TYR A 141 -13.02 -0.25 35.20
C TYR A 141 -12.49 0.00 36.61
N ALA A 142 -11.17 -0.12 36.81
CA ALA A 142 -10.54 0.21 38.10
C ALA A 142 -10.61 1.71 38.44
N ALA A 143 -10.60 2.60 37.44
CA ALA A 143 -10.62 4.05 37.64
C ALA A 143 -12.04 4.65 37.74
N GLN A 144 -12.96 4.18 36.91
CA GLN A 144 -14.34 4.70 36.79
C GLN A 144 -15.37 3.88 37.57
N GLY A 145 -15.04 2.63 37.93
CA GLY A 145 -16.01 1.71 38.51
C GLY A 145 -16.97 1.09 37.47
N PRO A 146 -17.97 0.32 37.94
CA PRO A 146 -18.95 -0.31 37.07
C PRO A 146 -19.83 0.72 36.37
N TRP A 147 -19.99 0.55 35.05
CA TRP A 147 -21.05 1.23 34.31
C TRP A 147 -22.39 0.59 34.67
N ASP A 148 -23.35 1.40 35.09
CA ASP A 148 -24.71 0.93 35.31
C ASP A 148 -25.44 0.70 33.97
N ALA A 149 -26.56 -0.02 34.04
CA ALA A 149 -27.35 -0.36 32.86
C ALA A 149 -28.01 0.88 32.22
N GLU A 150 -28.25 1.94 32.99
CA GLU A 150 -28.91 3.18 32.55
C GLU A 150 -27.95 4.07 31.74
N MET A 151 -26.70 4.20 32.18
CA MET A 151 -25.60 4.82 31.45
C MET A 151 -25.32 4.09 30.13
N THR A 152 -25.38 2.76 30.14
CA THR A 152 -25.16 1.97 28.91
C THR A 152 -26.27 2.19 27.88
N GLN A 153 -27.53 2.32 28.31
CA GLN A 153 -28.67 2.56 27.42
C GLN A 153 -28.74 4.01 26.91
N SER A 154 -28.30 4.96 27.72
CA SER A 154 -28.27 6.39 27.35
C SER A 154 -27.05 6.79 26.52
N TYR A 155 -25.97 6.00 26.54
CA TYR A 155 -24.75 6.30 25.80
C TYR A 155 -24.95 6.16 24.29
N THR A 156 -24.82 7.29 23.58
CA THR A 156 -24.73 7.32 22.12
C THR A 156 -23.27 7.51 21.72
N PRO A 157 -22.62 6.52 21.08
CA PRO A 157 -21.23 6.67 20.67
C PRO A 157 -21.11 7.82 19.68
N ALA A 158 -20.13 8.70 19.90
CA ALA A 158 -19.88 9.77 18.96
C ALA A 158 -19.47 9.17 17.61
N VAL A 159 -20.04 9.68 16.52
CA VAL A 159 -19.65 9.29 15.17
C VAL A 159 -18.16 9.55 15.03
N LEU A 160 -17.43 8.54 14.58
CA LEU A 160 -15.99 8.61 14.46
C LEU A 160 -15.59 9.70 13.47
N LYS A 161 -15.20 10.87 13.98
CA LYS A 161 -14.60 11.94 13.19
C LYS A 161 -13.21 11.46 12.81
N THR A 162 -13.11 10.71 11.72
CA THR A 162 -11.81 10.48 11.10
C THR A 162 -11.31 11.85 10.67
N GLY A 163 -10.40 12.43 11.44
CA GLY A 163 -9.64 13.60 11.03
C GLY A 163 -8.83 13.23 9.79
N GLY A 164 -9.44 13.38 8.62
CA GLY A 164 -8.80 13.23 7.34
C GLY A 164 -8.48 14.62 6.81
N GLU A 165 -7.20 14.89 6.56
CA GLU A 165 -6.86 15.99 5.66
C GLU A 165 -7.30 15.61 4.25
N VAL A 166 -7.80 16.59 3.49
CA VAL A 166 -8.11 16.42 2.08
C VAL A 166 -6.81 16.06 1.35
N VAL A 167 -6.76 14.86 0.79
CA VAL A 167 -5.59 14.33 0.10
C VAL A 167 -5.61 14.86 -1.34
N ALA A 168 -4.55 15.54 -1.82
CA ALA A 168 -4.47 15.95 -3.22
C ALA A 168 -4.22 14.72 -4.12
N LEU A 169 -5.21 14.37 -4.94
CA LEU A 169 -5.20 13.14 -5.73
C LEU A 169 -4.62 13.29 -7.13
N LYS A 170 -4.25 14.52 -7.55
CA LYS A 170 -3.90 14.84 -8.94
C LYS A 170 -2.77 13.97 -9.47
N TRP A 171 -1.67 13.86 -8.72
CA TRP A 171 -0.48 13.14 -9.18
C TRP A 171 -0.64 11.63 -9.08
N HIS A 172 -1.43 11.13 -8.12
CA HIS A 172 -1.81 9.72 -8.08
C HIS A 172 -2.71 9.33 -9.25
N ARG A 173 -3.67 10.19 -9.63
CA ARG A 173 -4.46 10.01 -10.86
C ARG A 173 -3.56 9.88 -12.07
N TRP A 174 -2.67 10.85 -12.27
CA TRP A 174 -1.72 10.86 -13.38
C TRP A 174 -0.82 9.63 -13.42
N LEU A 175 -0.29 9.22 -12.27
CA LEU A 175 0.55 8.03 -12.14
C LEU A 175 -0.17 6.77 -12.66
N TYR A 176 -1.38 6.50 -12.15
CA TYR A 176 -2.09 5.29 -12.52
C TYR A 176 -2.73 5.35 -13.90
N THR A 177 -3.07 6.54 -14.42
CA THR A 177 -3.47 6.68 -15.83
C THR A 177 -2.31 6.41 -16.79
N MET A 178 -1.10 6.90 -16.46
CA MET A 178 0.09 6.61 -17.26
C MET A 178 0.47 5.12 -17.20
N LEU A 179 0.28 4.48 -16.05
CA LEU A 179 0.48 3.05 -15.90
C LEU A 179 -0.52 2.23 -16.76
N ALA A 180 -1.77 2.68 -16.87
CA ALA A 180 -2.76 2.08 -17.78
C ALA A 180 -2.39 2.30 -19.26
N ALA A 181 -1.86 3.48 -19.60
CA ALA A 181 -1.38 3.78 -20.95
C ALA A 181 -0.20 2.87 -21.32
N GLU A 182 0.74 2.66 -20.40
CA GLU A 182 1.85 1.72 -20.59
C GLU A 182 1.35 0.28 -20.79
N ALA A 183 0.42 -0.19 -19.97
CA ALA A 183 -0.17 -1.52 -20.14
C ALA A 183 -0.76 -1.69 -21.54
N THR A 184 -1.51 -0.69 -22.02
CA THR A 184 -2.06 -0.66 -23.37
C THR A 184 -0.97 -0.71 -24.43
N LEU A 185 0.10 0.08 -24.29
CA LEU A 185 1.22 0.08 -25.22
C LEU A 185 1.96 -1.27 -25.25
N VAL A 186 2.14 -1.92 -24.09
CA VAL A 186 2.73 -3.25 -24.00
C VAL A 186 1.85 -4.28 -24.72
N PHE A 187 0.52 -4.24 -24.57
CA PHE A 187 -0.36 -5.12 -25.33
C PHE A 187 -0.34 -4.83 -26.83
N LEU A 188 -0.31 -3.56 -27.23
CA LEU A 188 -0.21 -3.16 -28.64
C LEU A 188 1.12 -3.57 -29.27
N SER A 189 2.20 -3.61 -28.48
CA SER A 189 3.51 -4.05 -28.97
C SER A 189 3.57 -5.54 -29.30
N ILE A 190 2.60 -6.36 -28.88
CA ILE A 190 2.55 -7.78 -29.28
C ILE A 190 2.37 -7.90 -30.81
N PRO A 191 1.34 -7.31 -31.44
CA PRO A 191 1.19 -7.32 -32.89
C PRO A 191 1.94 -6.20 -33.63
N LEU A 192 2.33 -5.12 -32.96
CA LEU A 192 2.84 -3.90 -33.60
C LEU A 192 4.23 -3.48 -33.08
N ALA A 193 5.05 -4.46 -32.69
CA ALA A 193 6.41 -4.20 -32.24
C ALA A 193 7.18 -3.37 -33.28
N SER A 194 7.63 -2.19 -32.85
CA SER A 194 8.37 -1.24 -33.68
C SER A 194 9.18 -0.28 -32.81
N ALA A 195 10.15 0.39 -33.44
CA ALA A 195 10.87 1.50 -32.81
C ALA A 195 9.93 2.59 -32.28
N VAL A 196 8.77 2.80 -32.94
CA VAL A 196 7.75 3.76 -32.50
C VAL A 196 7.11 3.31 -31.18
N THR A 197 6.69 2.05 -31.08
CA THR A 197 6.08 1.54 -29.84
C THR A 197 7.07 1.57 -28.67
N VAL A 198 8.33 1.21 -28.89
CA VAL A 198 9.38 1.28 -27.85
C VAL A 198 9.63 2.71 -27.42
N SER A 199 9.72 3.65 -28.37
CA SER A 199 9.88 5.08 -28.07
C SER A 199 8.69 5.63 -27.26
N LEU A 200 7.46 5.24 -27.58
CA LEU A 200 6.27 5.62 -26.82
C LEU A 200 6.31 5.05 -25.39
N ILE A 201 6.74 3.79 -25.21
CA ILE A 201 6.89 3.18 -23.88
C ILE A 201 7.93 3.95 -23.05
N ILE A 202 9.06 4.35 -23.65
CA ILE A 202 10.08 5.18 -22.98
C ILE A 202 9.49 6.53 -22.55
N LEU A 203 8.76 7.22 -23.45
CA LEU A 203 8.12 8.50 -23.14
C LEU A 203 7.09 8.38 -22.00
N VAL A 204 6.28 7.32 -22.00
CA VAL A 204 5.34 7.05 -20.91
C VAL A 204 6.08 6.79 -19.60
N ASN A 205 7.20 6.04 -19.63
CA ASN A 205 8.02 5.80 -18.44
C ASN A 205 8.63 7.09 -17.86
N LEU A 206 9.06 8.03 -18.70
CA LEU A 206 9.47 9.37 -18.26
C LEU A 206 8.30 10.13 -17.59
N GLY A 207 7.10 10.05 -18.16
CA GLY A 207 5.89 10.63 -17.57
C GLY A 207 5.54 10.02 -16.20
N ILE A 208 5.70 8.70 -16.06
CA ILE A 208 5.52 7.96 -14.80
C ILE A 208 6.54 8.42 -13.76
N ALA A 209 7.82 8.52 -14.12
CA ALA A 209 8.86 9.02 -13.21
C ALA A 209 8.54 10.44 -12.72
N GLY A 210 8.10 11.33 -13.62
CA GLY A 210 7.63 12.66 -13.26
C GLY A 210 6.45 12.62 -12.29
N ALA A 211 5.41 11.83 -12.58
CA ALA A 211 4.23 11.70 -11.72
C ALA A 211 4.59 11.15 -10.32
N VAL A 212 5.53 10.21 -10.23
CA VAL A 212 6.06 9.71 -8.96
C VAL A 212 6.75 10.81 -8.17
N ILE A 213 7.64 11.60 -8.78
CA ILE A 213 8.35 12.69 -8.10
C ILE A 213 7.35 13.68 -7.50
N PHE A 214 6.33 14.07 -8.27
CA PHE A 214 5.31 14.99 -7.77
C PHE A 214 4.37 14.36 -6.72
N ALA A 215 4.01 13.08 -6.87
CA ALA A 215 3.24 12.35 -5.84
C ALA A 215 4.03 12.21 -4.53
N VAL A 216 5.35 11.98 -4.61
CA VAL A 216 6.25 11.93 -3.45
C VAL A 216 6.47 13.32 -2.86
N ARG A 217 6.49 14.39 -3.66
CA ARG A 217 6.53 15.78 -3.16
C ARG A 217 5.26 16.13 -2.39
N ASP A 218 4.10 15.77 -2.91
CA ASP A 218 2.80 16.00 -2.27
C ASP A 218 2.64 15.21 -0.96
N ARG A 219 3.43 14.13 -0.77
CA ARG A 219 3.53 13.35 0.49
C ARG A 219 3.85 14.21 1.71
N VAL A 220 4.63 15.29 1.56
CA VAL A 220 4.95 16.21 2.68
C VAL A 220 3.68 16.80 3.29
N ARG A 221 2.56 16.81 2.54
CA ARG A 221 1.26 17.33 2.96
C ARG A 221 0.18 16.27 3.20
N GLN A 222 0.45 14.97 2.98
CA GLN A 222 -0.60 13.94 2.92
C GLN A 222 -0.22 12.71 3.74
N ARG A 223 -0.21 12.86 5.06
CA ARG A 223 0.18 11.80 5.99
C ARG A 223 -0.77 10.60 5.93
N GLY A 224 -0.19 9.40 5.83
CA GLY A 224 -0.87 8.14 6.15
C GLY A 224 -1.92 7.61 5.16
N SER A 225 -2.07 8.17 3.95
CA SER A 225 -3.01 7.62 2.97
C SER A 225 -2.51 6.27 2.43
N GLY A 226 -3.42 5.29 2.26
CA GLY A 226 -3.08 4.00 1.64
C GLY A 226 -2.52 4.15 0.21
N LEU A 227 -2.84 5.28 -0.43
CA LEU A 227 -2.39 5.69 -1.76
C LEU A 227 -0.87 5.90 -1.85
N ASN A 228 -0.26 6.40 -0.77
CA ASN A 228 1.20 6.55 -0.68
C ASN A 228 1.91 5.21 -0.67
N TRP A 229 1.38 4.23 0.07
CA TRP A 229 1.97 2.89 0.10
C TRP A 229 1.90 2.22 -1.26
N MET A 230 0.77 2.35 -1.95
CA MET A 230 0.61 1.84 -3.32
C MET A 230 1.56 2.50 -4.32
N THR A 231 1.84 3.80 -4.15
CA THR A 231 2.82 4.51 -5.00
C THR A 231 4.21 3.89 -4.85
N TRP A 232 4.65 3.59 -3.63
CA TRP A 232 5.95 2.95 -3.39
C TRP A 232 6.01 1.51 -3.88
N ILE A 233 4.92 0.74 -3.77
CA ILE A 233 4.85 -0.60 -4.38
C ILE A 233 5.00 -0.48 -5.90
N THR A 234 4.34 0.51 -6.52
CA THR A 234 4.43 0.76 -7.96
C THR A 234 5.86 1.10 -8.37
N VAL A 235 6.53 1.98 -7.64
CA VAL A 235 7.94 2.34 -7.88
C VAL A 235 8.85 1.13 -7.70
N GLY A 236 8.66 0.34 -6.64
CA GLY A 236 9.46 -0.86 -6.37
C GLY A 236 9.30 -1.91 -7.47
N ALA A 237 8.07 -2.22 -7.86
CA ALA A 237 7.76 -3.15 -8.94
C ALA A 237 8.34 -2.68 -10.28
N LYS A 238 8.19 -1.38 -10.61
CA LYS A 238 8.80 -0.72 -11.78
C LYS A 238 10.31 -0.88 -11.80
N SER A 239 10.97 -0.53 -10.71
CA SER A 239 12.44 -0.55 -10.64
C SER A 239 12.97 -1.97 -10.78
N PHE A 240 12.33 -2.94 -10.12
CA PHE A 240 12.70 -4.34 -10.21
C PHE A 240 12.51 -4.90 -11.63
N LEU A 241 11.34 -4.67 -12.23
CA LEU A 241 11.04 -5.16 -13.58
C LEU A 241 11.90 -4.47 -14.65
N PHE A 242 12.18 -3.18 -14.52
CA PHE A 242 13.07 -2.46 -15.44
C PHE A 242 14.50 -3.00 -15.38
N LEU A 243 15.03 -3.24 -14.18
CA LEU A 243 16.34 -3.88 -14.01
C LEU A 243 16.37 -5.27 -14.64
N ALA A 244 15.37 -6.11 -14.34
CA ALA A 244 15.24 -7.45 -14.90
C ALA A 244 15.15 -7.41 -16.44
N LEU A 245 14.38 -6.46 -16.99
CA LEU A 245 14.21 -6.31 -18.42
C LEU A 245 15.54 -6.03 -19.09
N ILE A 246 16.35 -5.09 -18.57
CA ILE A 246 17.65 -4.73 -19.14
C ILE A 246 18.70 -5.83 -18.95
N SER A 247 18.72 -6.50 -17.79
CA SER A 247 19.76 -7.46 -17.45
C SER A 247 19.58 -8.83 -18.11
N ILE A 248 18.34 -9.32 -18.23
CA ILE A 248 18.10 -10.72 -18.68
C ILE A 248 18.51 -10.93 -20.16
N PRO A 249 18.07 -10.11 -21.14
CA PRO A 249 18.51 -10.25 -22.52
C PRO A 249 20.02 -10.03 -22.66
N SER A 250 20.58 -9.07 -21.92
CA SER A 250 22.03 -8.82 -21.91
C SER A 250 22.82 -10.05 -21.44
N MET A 251 22.30 -10.81 -20.48
CA MET A 251 22.93 -12.04 -20.00
C MET A 251 22.68 -13.27 -20.88
N LEU A 252 21.59 -13.30 -21.64
CA LEU A 252 21.23 -14.43 -22.51
C LEU A 252 21.81 -14.32 -23.93
N GLU A 253 21.98 -13.12 -24.46
CA GLU A 253 22.43 -12.93 -25.85
C GLU A 253 23.90 -12.53 -25.98
N PHE A 254 24.51 -11.97 -24.92
CA PHE A 254 25.87 -11.45 -24.95
C PHE A 254 26.75 -12.15 -23.89
N GLU A 255 26.86 -13.48 -23.99
CA GLU A 255 27.63 -14.33 -23.05
C GLU A 255 29.09 -13.87 -22.83
N ALA A 256 29.70 -13.23 -23.83
CA ALA A 256 31.11 -12.82 -23.78
C ALA A 256 31.38 -11.49 -23.07
N ASP A 257 30.43 -10.54 -23.07
CA ASP A 257 30.51 -9.28 -22.31
C ASP A 257 29.10 -8.74 -21.99
N PRO A 258 28.53 -9.15 -20.85
CA PRO A 258 27.17 -8.76 -20.43
C PRO A 258 26.96 -7.24 -20.24
N PHE A 259 28.04 -6.45 -20.24
CA PHE A 259 28.02 -5.00 -20.06
C PHE A 259 28.51 -4.21 -21.29
N ALA A 260 28.89 -4.89 -22.39
CA ALA A 260 29.29 -4.24 -23.64
C ALA A 260 28.13 -3.56 -24.38
N ASN A 261 26.88 -3.82 -23.97
CA ASN A 261 25.70 -3.29 -24.61
C ASN A 261 25.65 -1.76 -24.52
N THR A 262 25.84 -1.11 -25.66
CA THR A 262 25.48 0.29 -25.80
C THR A 262 23.96 0.46 -25.67
N SER A 263 23.50 1.57 -25.10
CA SER A 263 22.07 1.86 -24.96
C SER A 263 21.28 1.79 -26.29
N TYR A 264 21.98 2.01 -27.40
CA TYR A 264 21.46 1.84 -28.75
C TYR A 264 21.18 0.37 -29.11
N GLN A 265 22.10 -0.55 -28.81
CA GLN A 265 21.91 -1.98 -29.08
C GLN A 265 20.74 -2.57 -28.29
N ALA A 266 20.58 -2.16 -27.02
CA ALA A 266 19.42 -2.54 -26.22
C ALA A 266 18.11 -2.01 -26.82
N PHE A 267 18.09 -0.76 -27.30
CA PHE A 267 16.93 -0.20 -27.98
C PHE A 267 16.58 -0.96 -29.26
N GLU A 268 17.59 -1.23 -30.09
CA GLU A 268 17.42 -1.97 -31.35
C GLU A 268 16.91 -3.40 -31.12
N PHE A 269 17.40 -4.06 -30.07
CA PHE A 269 16.92 -5.37 -29.64
C PHE A 269 15.40 -5.36 -29.38
N TYR A 270 14.91 -4.49 -28.49
CA TYR A 270 13.46 -4.44 -28.21
C TYR A 270 12.63 -3.89 -29.37
N ALA A 271 13.20 -3.01 -30.20
CA ALA A 271 12.50 -2.44 -31.35
C ALA A 271 12.23 -3.47 -32.44
N ASN A 272 13.11 -4.47 -32.57
CA ASN A 272 13.04 -5.52 -33.58
C ASN A 272 12.51 -6.85 -33.02
N GLN A 273 12.34 -6.96 -31.70
CA GLN A 273 11.76 -8.14 -31.09
C GLN A 273 10.32 -8.33 -31.58
N GLN A 274 10.00 -9.47 -32.19
CA GLN A 274 8.65 -9.79 -32.66
C GLN A 274 7.99 -10.78 -31.70
N PRO A 275 7.13 -10.32 -30.76
CA PRO A 275 6.61 -11.20 -29.72
C PRO A 275 5.79 -12.36 -30.29
N LEU A 276 5.14 -12.16 -31.44
CA LEU A 276 4.34 -13.19 -32.11
C LEU A 276 5.17 -14.37 -32.64
N GLU A 277 6.46 -14.17 -32.91
CA GLU A 277 7.33 -15.22 -33.45
C GLU A 277 7.85 -16.18 -32.36
N SER A 278 7.78 -15.77 -31.09
CA SER A 278 8.29 -16.55 -29.96
C SER A 278 7.27 -16.59 -28.82
N VAL A 279 6.67 -17.77 -28.62
CA VAL A 279 5.67 -18.01 -27.55
C VAL A 279 6.17 -17.55 -26.17
N PRO A 280 7.42 -17.83 -25.73
CA PRO A 280 7.94 -17.31 -24.48
C PRO A 280 7.93 -15.77 -24.40
N THR A 281 8.34 -15.09 -25.48
CA THR A 281 8.35 -13.62 -25.51
C THR A 281 6.94 -13.05 -25.48
N MET A 282 5.99 -13.63 -26.23
CA MET A 282 4.58 -13.26 -26.17
C MET A 282 4.01 -13.37 -24.75
N ILE A 283 4.31 -14.48 -24.05
CA ILE A 283 3.89 -14.70 -22.67
C ILE A 283 4.46 -13.62 -21.75
N CYS A 284 5.73 -13.25 -21.88
CA CYS A 284 6.35 -12.18 -21.11
C CYS A 284 5.64 -10.83 -21.30
N TYR A 285 5.31 -10.46 -22.55
CA TYR A 285 4.58 -9.22 -22.84
C TYR A 285 3.16 -9.24 -22.28
N LEU A 286 2.45 -10.37 -22.38
CA LEU A 286 1.13 -10.53 -21.77
C LEU A 286 1.16 -10.36 -20.24
N ILE A 287 2.15 -10.96 -19.59
CA ILE A 287 2.33 -10.85 -18.13
C ILE A 287 2.68 -9.41 -17.74
N LEU A 288 3.63 -8.77 -18.43
CA LEU A 288 4.01 -7.38 -18.17
C LEU A 288 2.82 -6.44 -18.34
N GLY A 289 2.06 -6.58 -19.43
CA GLY A 289 0.83 -5.81 -19.68
C GLY A 289 -0.21 -6.03 -18.58
N ALA A 290 -0.41 -7.28 -18.14
CA ALA A 290 -1.34 -7.61 -17.06
C ALA A 290 -0.90 -7.06 -15.69
N ILE A 291 0.40 -7.07 -15.38
CA ILE A 291 0.95 -6.46 -14.15
C ILE A 291 0.63 -4.96 -14.15
N TRP A 292 1.00 -4.24 -15.21
CA TRP A 292 0.77 -2.80 -15.28
C TRP A 292 -0.71 -2.44 -15.30
N GLY A 293 -1.52 -3.17 -16.07
CA GLY A 293 -2.96 -2.98 -16.12
C GLY A 293 -3.63 -3.25 -14.77
N GLY A 294 -3.23 -4.31 -14.08
CA GLY A 294 -3.72 -4.64 -12.74
C GLY A 294 -3.36 -3.56 -11.72
N MET A 295 -2.10 -3.12 -11.68
CA MET A 295 -1.66 -2.04 -10.78
C MET A 295 -2.37 -0.71 -11.08
N ALA A 296 -2.58 -0.41 -12.36
CA ALA A 296 -3.31 0.79 -12.78
C ALA A 296 -4.78 0.74 -12.33
N GLY A 297 -5.47 -0.38 -12.53
CA GLY A 297 -6.86 -0.56 -12.11
C GLY A 297 -7.03 -0.46 -10.60
N VAL A 298 -6.18 -1.15 -9.84
CA VAL A 298 -6.16 -1.09 -8.37
C VAL A 298 -5.85 0.34 -7.89
N GLY A 299 -4.88 1.00 -8.52
CA GLY A 299 -4.50 2.38 -8.26
C GLY A 299 -5.62 3.39 -8.48
N LEU A 300 -6.26 3.35 -9.64
CA LEU A 300 -7.41 4.20 -9.97
C LEU A 300 -8.61 3.93 -9.05
N GLY A 301 -8.84 2.66 -8.68
CA GLY A 301 -9.82 2.28 -7.67
C GLY A 301 -9.55 2.94 -6.32
N ALA A 302 -8.30 2.86 -5.83
CA ALA A 302 -7.89 3.52 -4.59
C ALA A 302 -8.04 5.05 -4.68
N VAL A 303 -7.65 5.66 -5.79
CA VAL A 303 -7.88 7.10 -6.03
C VAL A 303 -9.37 7.45 -5.95
N SER A 304 -10.25 6.62 -6.54
CA SER A 304 -11.69 6.89 -6.56
C SER A 304 -12.32 6.80 -5.17
N THR A 305 -11.87 5.85 -4.35
CA THR A 305 -12.34 5.70 -2.97
C THR A 305 -11.86 6.87 -2.10
N GLU A 306 -10.61 7.30 -2.27
CA GLU A 306 -10.09 8.49 -1.59
C GLU A 306 -10.80 9.78 -2.05
N ALA A 307 -11.18 9.89 -3.33
CA ALA A 307 -11.95 11.03 -3.82
C ALA A 307 -13.34 11.12 -3.17
N LYS A 308 -14.01 9.98 -2.98
CA LYS A 308 -15.29 9.93 -2.25
C LYS A 308 -15.09 10.37 -0.79
N ARG A 309 -14.04 9.86 -0.13
CA ARG A 309 -13.69 10.24 1.24
C ARG A 309 -13.40 11.74 1.37
N ASN A 310 -12.64 12.33 0.45
CA ASN A 310 -12.37 13.77 0.45
C ASN A 310 -13.67 14.58 0.35
N ARG A 311 -14.61 14.17 -0.52
CA ARG A 311 -15.91 14.84 -0.67
C ARG A 311 -16.76 14.75 0.61
N GLU A 312 -16.77 13.58 1.26
CA GLU A 312 -17.45 13.41 2.57
C GLU A 312 -16.83 14.30 3.65
N LEU A 313 -15.50 14.45 3.65
CA LEU A 313 -14.79 15.32 4.58
C LEU A 313 -15.12 16.80 4.34
N GLU A 314 -15.12 17.25 3.09
CA GLU A 314 -15.49 18.61 2.70
C GLU A 314 -16.93 18.95 3.13
N LEU A 315 -17.88 18.02 2.98
CA LEU A 315 -19.27 18.20 3.40
C LEU A 315 -19.46 18.18 4.93
N SER A 316 -18.53 17.58 5.68
CA SER A 316 -18.60 17.46 7.13
C SER A 316 -17.96 18.62 7.90
N GLN A 317 -17.21 19.48 7.21
CA GLN A 317 -16.65 20.69 7.79
C GLN A 317 -17.76 21.75 7.80
N PRO A 318 -18.12 22.34 8.96
CA PRO A 318 -19.07 23.45 8.98
C PRO A 318 -18.50 24.59 8.12
N GLU A 319 -19.33 25.14 7.23
CA GLU A 319 -19.01 26.39 6.54
C GLU A 319 -18.66 27.43 7.60
N GLY A 320 -17.40 27.85 7.61
CA GLY A 320 -16.91 28.95 8.45
C GLY A 320 -17.23 30.29 7.82
#